data_AF-A0AAT9GQR1-F1
#
_entry.id   AF-A0AAT9GQR1-F1
#
_cell.length_a   1.000
_cell.length_b   1.000
_cell.length_c   1.000
_cell.angle_alpha   90.00
_cell.angle_beta   90.00
_cell.angle_gamma   90.00
#
_symmetry.space_group_name_H-M   'P 1'
#
loop_
_entity.id
_entity.type
_entity.pdbx_description
1 polymer ?
#
loop_
_entity_poly.entity_id
_entity_poly.type
_entity_poly.pdbx_seq_one_letter_code
_entity_poly.pdbx_strand_id
1 'polypeptide(L)'
;MRELPDKTRYYTLDEAEGKEFEKVDLFISDVVLILFGLSPDKPIYSRIKYQKGLFLFYKELDKKGYTYEDPHFIPYSYGPYSFLLTQELDNLVWSNFIKVEGQYGKETEAFSLTEKGKREAQAIIEEKIRRKDLEDFKLFRRSIDQYTVKGILRYVYANYPQYKERSKIKDKFKEIKWGRGKG
;
A
#
# COMPACT_ATOMS: atom_id res chain seq x y z
N MET A 1 -3.55 30.47 -5.19
CA MET A 1 -3.22 29.07 -5.52
C MET A 1 -1.70 28.94 -5.49
N ARG A 2 -1.19 28.03 -4.66
CA ARG A 2 0.24 27.69 -4.61
C ARG A 2 0.41 26.24 -5.03
N GLU A 3 1.37 25.97 -5.90
CA GLU A 3 1.69 24.62 -6.38
C GLU A 3 3.05 24.20 -5.78
N LEU A 4 3.07 23.04 -5.11
CA LEU A 4 4.28 22.44 -4.58
C LEU A 4 5.10 21.75 -5.68
N PRO A 5 6.38 21.37 -5.44
CA PRO A 5 7.22 20.70 -6.42
C PRO A 5 6.67 19.35 -6.92
N ASP A 6 5.80 18.71 -6.14
CA ASP A 6 5.08 17.48 -6.50
C ASP A 6 3.77 17.74 -7.26
N LYS A 7 3.51 19.00 -7.63
CA LYS A 7 2.27 19.50 -8.27
C LYS A 7 1.04 19.51 -7.36
N THR A 8 1.20 19.31 -6.06
CA THR A 8 0.10 19.50 -5.10
C THR A 8 -0.31 20.97 -5.06
N ARG A 9 -1.60 21.24 -5.25
CA ARG A 9 -2.16 22.59 -5.25
C ARG A 9 -2.87 22.90 -3.95
N TYR A 10 -2.50 24.03 -3.34
CA TYR A 10 -3.16 24.57 -2.15
C TYR A 10 -3.93 25.83 -2.49
N TYR A 11 -5.12 25.92 -1.90
CA TYR A 11 -6.04 27.04 -2.00
C TYR A 11 -6.22 27.65 -0.61
N THR A 12 -6.32 28.97 -0.52
CA THR A 12 -6.92 29.60 0.66
C THR A 12 -8.41 29.27 0.74
N LEU A 13 -9.05 29.51 1.89
CA LEU A 13 -10.49 29.24 2.06
C LEU A 13 -11.31 29.97 0.97
N ASP A 14 -11.02 31.25 0.75
CA ASP A 14 -11.66 32.08 -0.28
C ASP A 14 -11.40 31.56 -1.71
N GLU A 15 -10.23 30.96 -1.95
CA GLU A 15 -9.88 30.39 -3.26
C GLU A 15 -10.49 29.01 -3.50
N ALA A 16 -10.92 28.32 -2.43
CA ALA A 16 -11.61 27.04 -2.49
C ALA A 16 -13.12 27.22 -2.72
N GLU A 17 -13.67 28.38 -2.36
CA GLU A 17 -15.08 28.69 -2.54
C GLU A 17 -15.47 28.66 -4.03
N GLY A 18 -16.47 27.85 -4.36
CA GLY A 18 -16.91 27.64 -5.75
C GLY A 18 -16.04 26.71 -6.60
N LYS A 19 -15.00 26.09 -6.03
CA LYS A 19 -14.22 25.07 -6.74
C LYS A 19 -14.77 23.67 -6.56
N GLU A 20 -14.88 22.95 -7.66
CA GLU A 20 -15.09 21.51 -7.64
C GLU A 20 -13.74 20.82 -7.41
N PHE A 21 -13.70 20.01 -6.35
CA PHE A 21 -12.58 19.13 -6.06
C PHE A 21 -12.89 17.75 -6.62
N GLU A 22 -11.85 17.07 -7.12
CA GLU A 22 -11.97 15.70 -7.58
C GLU A 22 -12.45 14.83 -6.42
N LYS A 23 -13.64 14.26 -6.56
CA LYS A 23 -14.17 13.29 -5.61
C LYS A 23 -13.52 11.96 -5.93
N VAL A 24 -12.81 11.41 -4.95
CA VAL A 24 -12.26 10.06 -5.02
C VAL A 24 -13.18 9.09 -4.29
N ASP A 25 -13.26 7.86 -4.77
CA ASP A 25 -14.08 6.82 -4.15
C ASP A 25 -13.45 6.31 -2.84
N LEU A 26 -12.11 6.25 -2.80
CA LEU A 26 -11.35 5.65 -1.71
C LEU A 26 -10.27 6.61 -1.18
N PHE A 27 -10.34 6.94 0.10
CA PHE A 27 -9.25 7.61 0.81
C PHE A 27 -8.15 6.61 1.19
N ILE A 28 -6.98 7.12 1.57
CA ILE A 28 -5.85 6.26 1.97
C ILE A 28 -6.25 5.31 3.11
N SER A 29 -7.00 5.81 4.10
CA SER A 29 -7.51 5.02 5.23
C SER A 29 -8.41 3.87 4.78
N ASP A 30 -9.31 4.12 3.82
CA ASP A 30 -10.18 3.10 3.22
C ASP A 30 -9.34 1.99 2.61
N VAL A 31 -8.36 2.33 1.78
CA VAL A 31 -7.52 1.35 1.08
C VAL A 31 -6.72 0.49 2.08
N VAL A 32 -6.21 1.11 3.16
CA VAL A 32 -5.54 0.36 4.23
C VAL A 32 -6.51 -0.59 4.90
N LEU A 33 -7.68 -0.11 5.36
CA LEU A 33 -8.66 -0.96 6.05
C LEU A 33 -9.21 -2.05 5.15
N ILE A 34 -9.49 -1.78 3.88
CA ILE A 34 -9.89 -2.78 2.89
C ILE A 34 -8.83 -3.88 2.78
N LEU A 35 -7.56 -3.55 2.59
CA LEU A 35 -6.51 -4.56 2.42
C LEU A 35 -6.45 -5.51 3.63
N PHE A 36 -6.57 -4.97 4.84
CA PHE A 36 -6.62 -5.79 6.06
C PHE A 36 -7.94 -6.58 6.16
N GLY A 37 -9.07 -5.96 5.83
CA GLY A 37 -10.41 -6.54 5.91
C GLY A 37 -10.66 -7.68 4.92
N LEU A 38 -9.90 -7.75 3.82
CA LEU A 38 -9.95 -8.89 2.88
C LEU A 38 -9.45 -10.21 3.52
N SER A 39 -8.75 -10.15 4.65
CA SER A 39 -8.34 -11.31 5.44
C SER A 39 -8.22 -10.90 6.93
N PRO A 40 -9.35 -10.69 7.62
CA PRO A 40 -9.39 -9.94 8.88
C PRO A 40 -8.68 -10.64 10.06
N ASP A 41 -8.51 -11.95 9.97
CA ASP A 41 -7.82 -12.76 10.99
C ASP A 41 -6.34 -12.98 10.68
N LYS A 42 -5.81 -12.40 9.59
CA LYS A 42 -4.41 -12.54 9.19
C LYS A 42 -3.65 -11.23 9.32
N PRO A 43 -2.62 -11.16 10.18
CA PRO A 43 -1.77 -9.99 10.26
C PRO A 43 -0.99 -9.76 8.95
N ILE A 44 -0.62 -8.50 8.73
CA ILE A 44 0.44 -8.16 7.79
C ILE A 44 1.73 -8.00 8.59
N TYR A 45 2.74 -8.82 8.26
CA TYR A 45 4.04 -8.81 8.93
C TYR A 45 5.02 -7.87 8.26
N SER A 46 5.77 -7.10 9.06
CA SER A 46 6.77 -6.11 8.67
C SER A 46 6.22 -4.89 7.93
N ARG A 47 6.86 -3.74 8.19
CA ARG A 47 6.60 -2.50 7.45
C ARG A 47 6.89 -2.62 5.95
N ILE A 48 7.79 -3.53 5.55
CA ILE A 48 8.09 -3.76 4.13
C ILE A 48 6.90 -4.44 3.44
N LYS A 49 6.34 -5.52 3.99
CA LYS A 49 5.15 -6.14 3.36
C LYS A 49 3.95 -5.20 3.40
N TYR A 50 3.78 -4.42 4.47
CA TYR A 50 2.75 -3.38 4.52
C TYR A 50 2.87 -2.42 3.32
N GLN A 51 4.03 -1.78 3.16
CA GLN A 51 4.27 -0.82 2.08
C GLN A 51 4.12 -1.45 0.68
N LYS A 52 4.66 -2.66 0.47
CA LYS A 52 4.61 -3.31 -0.86
C LYS A 52 3.27 -3.92 -1.18
N GLY A 53 2.60 -4.49 -0.18
CA GLY A 53 1.25 -5.02 -0.31
C GLY A 53 0.29 -3.93 -0.73
N LEU A 54 0.32 -2.78 -0.06
CA LEU A 54 -0.50 -1.62 -0.43
C LEU A 54 -0.13 -1.07 -1.79
N PHE A 55 1.16 -0.88 -2.09
CA PHE A 55 1.58 -0.46 -3.44
C PHE A 55 0.99 -1.35 -4.54
N LEU A 56 1.10 -2.68 -4.39
CA LEU A 56 0.54 -3.62 -5.36
C LEU A 56 -1.00 -3.60 -5.37
N PHE A 57 -1.63 -3.34 -4.22
CA PHE A 57 -3.08 -3.24 -4.12
C PHE A 57 -3.60 -2.00 -4.86
N TYR A 58 -2.95 -0.85 -4.73
CA TYR A 58 -3.24 0.33 -5.55
C TYR A 58 -3.14 0.03 -7.06
N LYS A 59 -2.17 -0.81 -7.48
CA LYS A 59 -2.09 -1.27 -8.88
C LYS A 59 -3.20 -2.22 -9.29
N GLU A 60 -3.81 -2.92 -8.36
CA GLU A 60 -4.98 -3.74 -8.63
C GLU A 60 -6.27 -2.89 -8.68
N LEU A 61 -6.35 -1.86 -7.84
CA LEU A 61 -7.40 -0.83 -7.91
C LEU A 61 -7.36 -0.08 -9.26
N ASP A 62 -6.17 0.33 -9.72
CA ASP A 62 -5.96 0.96 -11.03
C ASP A 62 -6.55 0.12 -12.19
N LYS A 63 -6.17 -1.17 -12.26
CA LYS A 63 -6.61 -2.09 -13.32
C LYS A 63 -8.13 -2.26 -13.35
N LYS A 64 -8.77 -2.13 -12.19
CA LYS A 64 -10.22 -2.27 -12.04
C LYS A 64 -10.94 -0.91 -12.15
N GLY A 65 -10.22 0.20 -12.33
CA GLY A 65 -10.82 1.53 -12.48
C GLY A 65 -11.51 2.03 -11.22
N TYR A 66 -10.90 1.85 -10.05
CA TYR A 66 -11.28 2.59 -8.84
C TYR A 66 -10.54 3.93 -8.81
N THR A 67 -11.21 5.00 -8.38
CA THR A 67 -10.55 6.26 -8.06
C THR A 67 -10.16 6.28 -6.59
N TYR A 68 -9.01 6.85 -6.27
CA TYR A 68 -8.49 6.89 -4.91
C TYR A 68 -7.58 8.09 -4.67
N GLU A 69 -7.43 8.48 -3.41
CA GLU A 69 -6.46 9.48 -2.98
C GLU A 69 -5.03 9.00 -3.25
N ASP A 70 -4.21 9.80 -3.96
CA ASP A 70 -2.85 9.40 -4.33
C ASP A 70 -1.99 9.18 -3.06
N PRO A 71 -1.48 7.95 -2.83
CA PRO A 71 -0.59 7.67 -1.71
C PRO A 71 0.83 8.25 -1.89
N HIS A 72 1.15 8.90 -3.01
CA HIS A 72 2.43 9.55 -3.29
C HIS A 72 3.64 8.59 -3.13
N PHE A 73 3.61 7.47 -3.86
CA PHE A 73 4.71 6.50 -3.84
C PHE A 73 5.96 7.02 -4.54
N ILE A 74 7.09 7.00 -3.84
CA ILE A 74 8.41 7.36 -4.39
C ILE A 74 9.39 6.18 -4.37
N PRO A 75 10.41 6.15 -5.25
CA PRO A 75 11.56 5.25 -5.10
C PRO A 75 12.28 5.50 -3.78
N TYR A 76 12.54 4.44 -3.01
CA TYR A 76 13.17 4.55 -1.70
C TYR A 76 14.07 3.34 -1.38
N SER A 77 14.50 3.24 -0.12
CA SER A 77 15.51 2.25 0.35
C SER A 77 15.19 0.80 0.01
N TYR A 78 13.90 0.45 -0.13
CA TYR A 78 13.45 -0.90 -0.44
C TYR A 78 12.40 -0.93 -1.56
N GLY A 79 12.44 -0.01 -2.52
CA GLY A 79 11.40 0.08 -3.56
C GLY A 79 10.37 1.18 -3.28
N PRO A 80 9.12 1.05 -3.76
CA PRO A 80 8.08 2.06 -3.66
C PRO A 80 7.71 2.29 -2.20
N TYR A 81 7.75 3.53 -1.75
CA TYR A 81 7.45 3.88 -0.37
C TYR A 81 6.56 5.11 -0.33
N SER A 82 5.57 5.09 0.55
CA SER A 82 4.68 6.20 0.82
C SER A 82 4.83 6.61 2.28
N PHE A 83 5.17 7.89 2.49
CA PHE A 83 5.16 8.50 3.83
C PHE A 83 3.74 8.66 4.35
N LEU A 84 2.77 8.94 3.47
CA LEU A 84 1.35 9.05 3.82
C LEU A 84 0.81 7.73 4.37
N LEU A 85 1.17 6.59 3.77
CA LEU A 85 0.79 5.29 4.33
C LEU A 85 1.45 5.00 5.68
N THR A 86 2.70 5.44 5.90
CA THR A 86 3.31 5.28 7.22
C THR A 86 2.57 6.11 8.27
N GLN A 87 2.25 7.37 7.96
CA GLN A 87 1.47 8.22 8.84
C GLN A 87 0.07 7.64 9.09
N GLU A 88 -0.58 7.13 8.05
CA GLU A 88 -1.93 6.58 8.17
C GLU A 88 -1.96 5.28 8.99
N LEU A 89 -0.95 4.43 8.87
CA LEU A 89 -0.80 3.28 9.76
C LEU A 89 -0.70 3.72 11.22
N ASP A 90 0.12 4.74 11.51
CA ASP A 90 0.26 5.27 12.87
C ASP A 90 -1.07 5.86 13.37
N ASN A 91 -1.80 6.61 12.53
CA ASN A 91 -3.14 7.14 12.84
C ASN A 91 -4.16 6.04 13.18
N LEU A 92 -4.22 4.97 12.37
CA LEU A 92 -5.13 3.85 12.58
C LEU A 92 -4.77 3.04 13.84
N VAL A 93 -3.49 2.97 14.20
CA VAL A 93 -3.03 2.39 15.46
C VAL A 93 -3.47 3.26 16.64
N TRP A 94 -3.21 4.56 16.58
CA TRP A 94 -3.63 5.52 17.61
C TRP A 94 -5.14 5.54 17.80
N SER A 95 -5.90 5.38 16.72
CA SER A 95 -7.37 5.36 16.73
C SER A 95 -7.97 3.99 17.05
N ASN A 96 -7.14 3.00 17.42
CA ASN A 96 -7.52 1.65 17.80
C ASN A 96 -8.29 0.86 16.72
N PHE A 97 -8.03 1.12 15.44
CA PHE A 97 -8.51 0.27 14.33
C PHE A 97 -7.51 -0.85 14.02
N ILE A 98 -6.22 -0.57 14.17
CA ILE A 98 -5.14 -1.53 14.01
C ILE A 98 -4.41 -1.70 15.33
N LYS A 99 -4.02 -2.93 15.67
CA LYS A 99 -3.09 -3.24 16.76
C LYS A 99 -1.75 -3.67 16.19
N VAL A 100 -0.68 -3.37 16.94
CA VAL A 100 0.69 -3.75 16.60
C VAL A 100 1.25 -4.69 17.66
N GLU A 101 1.85 -5.78 17.23
CA GLU A 101 2.53 -6.76 18.09
C GLU A 101 3.95 -7.03 17.55
N GLY A 102 4.84 -7.55 18.39
CA GLY A 102 6.23 -7.84 18.00
C GLY A 102 7.20 -6.66 18.16
N GLN A 103 8.36 -6.74 17.52
CA GLN A 103 9.43 -5.75 17.67
C GLN A 103 9.38 -4.70 16.55
N TYR A 104 9.34 -3.43 16.93
CA TYR A 104 9.31 -2.30 15.99
C TYR A 104 10.43 -2.39 14.94
N GLY A 105 10.05 -2.24 13.67
CA GLY A 105 11.00 -2.21 12.54
C GLY A 105 11.64 -3.56 12.21
N LYS A 106 11.22 -4.66 12.85
CA LYS A 106 11.65 -6.02 12.55
C LYS A 106 10.64 -6.73 11.64
N GLU A 107 11.07 -7.83 11.03
CA GLU A 107 10.16 -8.67 10.25
C GLU A 107 9.08 -9.34 11.11
N THR A 108 9.29 -9.41 12.43
CA THR A 108 8.34 -9.92 13.42
C THR A 108 7.27 -8.91 13.85
N GLU A 109 7.39 -7.63 13.46
CA GLU A 109 6.34 -6.62 13.68
C GLU A 109 5.08 -7.05 12.93
N ALA A 110 3.95 -7.19 13.63
CA ALA A 110 2.70 -7.69 13.08
C ALA A 110 1.59 -6.66 13.27
N PHE A 111 0.91 -6.30 12.18
CA PHE A 111 -0.23 -5.39 12.18
C PHE A 111 -1.51 -6.22 11.99
N SER A 112 -2.50 -6.05 12.86
CA SER A 112 -3.80 -6.75 12.78
C SER A 112 -4.95 -5.78 13.02
N LEU A 113 -6.14 -6.07 12.47
CA LEU A 113 -7.34 -5.33 12.85
C LEU A 113 -7.72 -5.63 14.29
N THR A 114 -8.18 -4.61 15.00
CA THR A 114 -8.95 -4.77 16.24
C THR A 114 -10.39 -5.13 15.89
N GLU A 115 -11.24 -5.45 16.87
CA GLU A 115 -12.67 -5.66 16.62
C GLU A 115 -13.37 -4.40 16.06
N LYS A 116 -12.92 -3.21 16.46
CA LYS A 116 -13.36 -1.94 15.86
C LYS A 116 -12.92 -1.86 14.40
N GLY A 117 -11.65 -2.19 14.12
CA GLY A 117 -11.09 -2.26 12.77
C GLY A 117 -11.82 -3.21 11.84
N LYS A 118 -12.17 -4.41 12.32
CA LYS A 118 -12.89 -5.42 11.54
C LYS A 118 -14.28 -4.93 11.11
N ARG A 119 -15.02 -4.31 12.02
CA ARG A 119 -16.35 -3.76 11.71
C ARG A 119 -16.26 -2.64 10.68
N GLU A 120 -15.30 -1.73 10.87
CA GLU A 120 -15.08 -0.61 9.94
C GLU A 120 -14.67 -1.11 8.55
N ALA A 121 -13.68 -2.01 8.49
CA ALA A 121 -13.21 -2.58 7.23
C ALA A 121 -14.33 -3.33 6.50
N GLN A 122 -15.18 -4.06 7.23
CA GLN A 122 -16.33 -4.75 6.64
C GLN A 122 -17.34 -3.76 6.05
N ALA A 123 -17.68 -2.69 6.78
CA ALA A 123 -18.59 -1.66 6.30
C ALA A 123 -18.06 -0.96 5.03
N ILE A 124 -16.78 -0.57 5.03
CA ILE A 124 -16.12 0.05 3.87
C ILE A 124 -16.10 -0.92 2.68
N ILE A 125 -15.80 -2.20 2.90
CA ILE A 125 -15.81 -3.20 1.82
C ILE A 125 -17.22 -3.36 1.23
N GLU A 126 -18.25 -3.45 2.06
CA GLU A 126 -19.64 -3.57 1.61
C GLU A 126 -20.12 -2.33 0.84
N GLU A 127 -19.71 -1.15 1.28
CA GLU A 127 -20.10 0.12 0.67
C GLU A 127 -19.33 0.42 -0.62
N LYS A 128 -18.00 0.26 -0.59
CA LYS A 128 -17.11 0.84 -1.61
C LYS A 128 -16.53 -0.18 -2.59
N ILE A 129 -16.50 -1.47 -2.25
CA ILE A 129 -15.99 -2.50 -3.16
C ILE A 129 -17.14 -3.11 -3.95
N ARG A 130 -17.03 -3.03 -5.28
CA ARG A 130 -18.01 -3.66 -6.18
C ARG A 130 -18.00 -5.16 -5.97
N ARG A 131 -19.19 -5.75 -5.79
CA ARG A 131 -19.37 -7.19 -5.51
C ARG A 131 -18.61 -8.12 -6.47
N LYS A 132 -18.51 -7.76 -7.76
CA LYS A 132 -17.79 -8.54 -8.78
C LYS A 132 -16.27 -8.61 -8.55
N ASP A 133 -15.69 -7.64 -7.85
CA ASP A 133 -14.24 -7.52 -7.62
C ASP A 133 -13.79 -8.15 -6.30
N LEU A 134 -14.73 -8.43 -5.38
CA LEU A 134 -14.41 -8.84 -4.01
C LEU A 134 -13.59 -10.14 -3.93
N GLU A 135 -13.97 -11.16 -4.70
CA GLU A 135 -13.25 -12.44 -4.67
C GLU A 135 -11.85 -12.34 -5.27
N ASP A 136 -11.67 -11.52 -6.31
CA ASP A 136 -10.34 -11.23 -6.87
C ASP A 136 -9.46 -10.52 -5.85
N PHE A 137 -10.01 -9.55 -5.11
CA PHE A 137 -9.26 -8.86 -4.06
C PHE A 137 -8.91 -9.77 -2.89
N LYS A 138 -9.80 -10.71 -2.49
CA LYS A 138 -9.46 -11.74 -1.50
C LYS A 138 -8.34 -12.67 -2.00
N LEU A 139 -8.39 -13.08 -3.27
CA LEU A 139 -7.32 -13.87 -3.89
C LEU A 139 -6.00 -13.09 -3.91
N PHE A 140 -6.04 -11.82 -4.28
CA PHE A 140 -4.89 -10.92 -4.23
C PHE A 140 -4.32 -10.84 -2.83
N ARG A 141 -5.14 -10.59 -1.80
CA ARG A 141 -4.69 -10.52 -0.40
C ARG A 141 -4.00 -11.81 0.05
N ARG A 142 -4.54 -12.98 -0.33
CA ARG A 142 -3.91 -14.29 -0.08
C ARG A 142 -2.55 -14.43 -0.78
N SER A 143 -2.39 -13.91 -2.00
CA SER A 143 -1.09 -13.93 -2.68
C SER A 143 -0.03 -13.11 -1.94
N ILE A 144 -0.41 -11.96 -1.37
CA ILE A 144 0.47 -11.13 -0.54
C ILE A 144 0.90 -11.86 0.73
N ASP A 145 0.03 -12.66 1.33
CA ASP A 145 0.40 -13.48 2.50
C ASP A 145 1.49 -14.49 2.18
N GLN A 146 1.44 -15.11 0.99
CA GLN A 146 2.38 -16.15 0.57
C GLN A 146 3.79 -15.59 0.29
N TYR A 147 3.92 -14.30 -0.03
CA TYR A 147 5.23 -13.71 -0.24
C TYR A 147 6.01 -13.55 1.06
N THR A 148 7.28 -13.99 1.03
CA THR A 148 8.30 -13.49 1.95
C THR A 148 8.65 -12.04 1.62
N VAL A 149 9.31 -11.32 2.55
CA VAL A 149 9.81 -9.96 2.31
C VAL A 149 10.70 -9.91 1.06
N LYS A 150 11.60 -10.89 0.89
CA LYS A 150 12.45 -10.98 -0.31
C LYS A 150 11.62 -11.27 -1.57
N GLY A 151 10.60 -12.13 -1.48
CA GLY A 151 9.73 -12.49 -2.58
C GLY A 151 8.95 -11.30 -3.14
N ILE A 152 8.28 -10.54 -2.26
CA ILE A 152 7.51 -9.36 -2.68
C ILE A 152 8.42 -8.26 -3.25
N LEU A 153 9.62 -8.08 -2.69
CA LEU A 153 10.60 -7.14 -3.24
C LEU A 153 11.10 -7.55 -4.62
N ARG A 154 11.39 -8.84 -4.83
CA ARG A 154 11.76 -9.36 -6.16
C ARG A 154 10.66 -9.09 -7.17
N TYR A 155 9.41 -9.36 -6.80
CA TYR A 155 8.26 -9.09 -7.67
C TYR A 155 8.17 -7.62 -8.04
N VAL A 156 8.24 -6.72 -7.05
CA VAL A 156 8.16 -5.28 -7.27
C VAL A 156 9.30 -4.79 -8.16
N TYR A 157 10.53 -5.26 -7.97
CA TYR A 157 11.68 -4.84 -8.78
C TYR A 157 11.65 -5.36 -10.22
N ALA A 158 11.05 -6.54 -10.45
CA ALA A 158 10.89 -7.09 -11.79
C ALA A 158 9.82 -6.34 -12.59
N ASN A 159 8.71 -5.98 -11.95
CA ASN A 159 7.54 -5.39 -12.63
C ASN A 159 7.53 -3.86 -12.60
N TYR A 160 8.24 -3.23 -11.66
CA TYR A 160 8.30 -1.78 -11.48
C TYR A 160 9.74 -1.31 -11.23
N PRO A 161 10.64 -1.48 -12.22
CA PRO A 161 12.08 -1.25 -12.06
C PRO A 161 12.43 0.20 -11.67
N GLN A 162 11.60 1.19 -12.01
CA GLN A 162 11.79 2.59 -11.63
C GLN A 162 11.88 2.80 -10.11
N TYR A 163 11.24 1.93 -9.33
CA TYR A 163 11.31 2.02 -7.87
C TYR A 163 12.57 1.38 -7.27
N LYS A 164 13.36 0.63 -8.05
CA LYS A 164 14.59 -0.04 -7.60
C LYS A 164 15.77 0.93 -7.45
N GLU A 165 15.78 2.04 -8.16
CA GLU A 165 16.96 2.91 -8.34
C GLU A 165 17.61 3.36 -7.03
N ARG A 166 16.78 3.75 -6.06
CA ARG A 166 17.18 4.22 -4.73
C ARG A 166 17.27 3.10 -3.68
N SER A 167 17.10 1.84 -4.08
CA SER A 167 17.14 0.74 -3.13
C SER A 167 18.56 0.43 -2.65
N LYS A 168 18.72 0.36 -1.33
CA LYS A 168 19.96 -0.03 -0.64
C LYS A 168 20.37 -1.48 -0.90
N ILE A 169 19.45 -2.31 -1.38
CA ILE A 169 19.69 -3.75 -1.63
C ILE A 169 19.55 -4.11 -3.11
N LYS A 170 19.56 -3.11 -4.01
CA LYS A 170 19.39 -3.32 -5.46
C LYS A 170 20.34 -4.36 -6.05
N ASP A 171 21.57 -4.43 -5.54
CA ASP A 171 22.61 -5.33 -6.03
C ASP A 171 22.32 -6.80 -5.72
N LYS A 172 21.57 -7.09 -4.65
CA LYS A 172 21.15 -8.46 -4.29
C LYS A 172 20.09 -9.03 -5.24
N PHE A 173 19.48 -8.18 -6.07
CA PHE A 173 18.48 -8.53 -7.08
C PHE A 173 18.98 -8.20 -8.50
N LYS A 174 20.30 -8.21 -8.73
CA LYS A 174 20.83 -8.20 -10.09
C LYS A 174 20.39 -9.48 -10.80
N GLU A 175 20.04 -9.34 -12.08
CA GLU A 175 19.85 -10.50 -12.94
C GLU A 175 21.15 -11.31 -12.94
N ILE A 176 21.04 -12.62 -12.75
CA ILE A 176 22.17 -13.52 -12.96
C ILE A 176 22.45 -13.48 -14.46
N LYS A 177 23.49 -12.75 -14.87
CA LYS A 177 24.07 -12.92 -16.19
C LYS A 177 24.69 -14.32 -16.20
N TRP A 178 23.97 -15.31 -16.71
CA TRP A 178 24.57 -16.58 -17.08
C TRP A 178 25.64 -16.27 -18.13
N GLY A 179 26.91 -16.26 -17.72
CA GLY A 179 28.01 -16.23 -18.65
C GLY A 179 27.89 -17.44 -19.56
N ARG A 180 27.94 -17.24 -20.88
CA ARG A 180 28.17 -18.34 -21.82
C ARG A 180 29.47 -19.00 -21.37
N GLY A 181 29.38 -20.21 -20.80
CA GLY A 181 30.57 -21.01 -20.53
C GLY A 181 31.35 -21.11 -21.83
N LYS A 182 32.63 -20.72 -21.79
CA LYS A 182 33.56 -21.15 -22.83
C LYS A 182 33.70 -22.66 -22.65
N GLY A 183 33.03 -23.41 -23.52
CA GLY A 183 33.40 -24.80 -23.80
C GLY A 183 34.75 -24.88 -24.47
#